data_AF-A0AAP3DLI2-F1
#
_entry.id   AF-A0AAP3DLI2-F1
#
_cell.length_a   1.000
_cell.length_b   1.000
_cell.length_c   1.000
_cell.angle_alpha   90.00
_cell.angle_beta   90.00
_cell.angle_gamma   90.00
#
_symmetry.space_group_name_H-M   'P 1'
#
loop_
_entity.id
_entity.type
_entity.pdbx_description
1 polymer ?
#
loop_
_entity_poly.entity_id
_entity_poly.type
_entity_poly.pdbx_seq_one_letter_code
_entity_poly.pdbx_strand_id
1 'polypeptide(L)'
;HKRYIVEISETTDVAGDFIQWARNQLVFNQKLREDFGELLHEKKSLNGTDNKYEFVTTTGTKVEAKGMGTQMRGLRHGSARPDL
;
A
#
# COMPACT_ATOMS: atom_id res chain seq x y z
N HIS A 1 -5.45 10.96 -9.99
CA HIS A 1 -5.41 9.85 -9.03
C HIS A 1 -4.02 9.26 -9.03
N LYS A 2 -3.31 9.33 -7.89
CA LYS A 2 -2.00 8.69 -7.71
C LYS A 2 -2.20 7.18 -7.78
N ARG A 3 -1.45 6.49 -8.63
CA ARG A 3 -1.66 5.05 -8.93
C ARG A 3 -0.71 4.14 -8.14
N TYR A 4 0.37 4.71 -7.61
CA TYR A 4 1.39 3.94 -6.91
C TYR A 4 2.09 4.82 -5.88
N ILE A 5 2.04 4.39 -4.62
CA ILE A 5 2.62 5.05 -3.45
C ILE A 5 3.75 4.16 -2.97
N VAL A 6 4.90 4.75 -2.68
CA VAL A 6 6.03 4.04 -2.09
C VAL A 6 6.35 4.69 -0.76
N GLU A 7 6.27 3.92 0.31
CA GLU A 7 6.73 4.36 1.62
C GLU A 7 8.18 3.91 1.80
N ILE A 8 9.00 4.84 2.29
CA ILE A 8 10.45 4.67 2.40
C ILE A 8 10.82 4.90 3.85
N SER A 9 11.45 3.89 4.45
CA SER A 9 12.03 3.96 5.79
C SER A 9 13.48 3.50 5.77
N GLU A 10 14.17 3.64 6.91
CA GLU A 10 15.56 3.20 7.06
C GLU A 10 15.73 1.72 6.65
N THR A 11 14.81 0.85 7.06
CA THR A 11 14.75 -0.55 6.66
C THR A 11 13.41 -0.91 6.03
N THR A 12 13.41 -1.94 5.18
CA THR A 12 12.18 -2.44 4.53
C THR A 12 11.18 -2.99 5.54
N ASP A 13 11.64 -3.50 6.67
CA ASP A 13 10.76 -4.01 7.73
C ASP A 13 10.01 -2.88 8.43
N VAL A 14 10.71 -1.80 8.80
CA VAL A 14 10.08 -0.61 9.39
C VAL A 14 9.06 -0.02 8.41
N ALA A 15 9.42 0.06 7.13
CA ALA A 15 8.53 0.47 6.05
C ALA A 15 7.26 -0.42 5.96
N GLY A 16 7.46 -1.75 5.99
CA GLY A 16 6.38 -2.73 5.98
C GLY A 16 5.43 -2.57 7.16
N ASP A 17 5.96 -2.30 8.36
CA ASP A 17 5.14 -2.11 9.55
C ASP A 17 4.26 -0.85 9.43
N PHE A 18 4.76 0.25 8.84
CA PHE A 18 3.96 1.45 8.57
C PHE A 18 2.84 1.19 7.57
N ILE A 19 3.14 0.51 6.46
CA ILE A 19 2.14 0.17 5.45
C ILE A 19 1.09 -0.79 6.03
N GLN A 20 1.51 -1.74 6.87
CA GLN A 20 0.61 -2.69 7.52
C GLN A 20 -0.33 -1.98 8.49
N TRP A 21 0.16 -0.97 9.22
CA TRP A 21 -0.66 -0.10 10.07
C TRP A 21 -1.65 0.72 9.24
N ALA A 22 -1.20 1.35 8.15
CA ALA A 22 -2.05 2.12 7.25
C ALA A 22 -3.17 1.26 6.63
N ARG A 23 -2.83 0.05 6.16
CA ARG A 23 -3.79 -0.94 5.68
C ARG A 23 -4.85 -1.26 6.73
N ASN A 24 -4.44 -1.45 7.99
CA ASN A 24 -5.38 -1.75 9.07
C ASN A 24 -6.33 -0.58 9.34
N GLN A 25 -5.88 0.67 9.18
CA GLN A 25 -6.78 1.81 9.25
C GLN A 25 -7.82 1.76 8.12
N LEU A 26 -7.42 1.47 6.88
CA LEU A 26 -8.36 1.37 5.75
C LEU A 26 -9.38 0.24 5.91
N VAL A 27 -9.01 -0.82 6.63
CA VAL A 27 -9.86 -1.99 6.85
C VAL A 27 -10.73 -1.87 8.09
N PHE A 28 -10.26 -1.28 9.19
CA PHE A 28 -11.00 -1.33 10.46
C PHE A 28 -11.51 0.03 10.92
N ASN A 29 -11.06 1.13 10.33
CA ASN A 29 -11.56 2.46 10.69
C ASN A 29 -12.90 2.73 10.00
N GLN A 30 -13.97 2.66 10.77
CA GLN A 30 -15.33 2.87 10.27
C GLN A 30 -15.53 4.24 9.62
N LYS A 31 -14.92 5.31 10.18
CA LYS A 31 -15.05 6.66 9.60
C LYS A 31 -14.45 6.73 8.19
N LEU A 32 -13.28 6.12 8.00
CA LEU A 32 -12.65 6.06 6.68
C LEU A 32 -13.47 5.21 5.69
N ARG A 33 -14.11 4.14 6.17
CA ARG A 33 -15.00 3.33 5.33
C ARG A 33 -16.29 4.05 4.95
N GLU A 34 -16.83 4.88 5.85
CA GLU A 34 -18.01 5.71 5.55
C GLU A 34 -17.68 6.79 4.51
N ASP A 35 -16.50 7.41 4.61
CA ASP A 35 -16.08 8.49 3.71
C ASP A 35 -15.63 7.98 2.32
N PHE A 36 -14.88 6.87 2.27
CA PHE A 36 -14.21 6.38 1.05
C PHE A 36 -14.72 5.04 0.54
N GLY A 37 -15.61 4.37 1.28
CA GLY A 37 -16.09 3.03 0.97
C GLY A 37 -15.09 1.92 1.32
N GLU A 38 -15.38 0.71 0.84
CA GLU A 38 -14.50 -0.45 1.05
C GLU A 38 -13.32 -0.45 0.06
N LEU A 39 -12.18 0.07 0.53
CA LEU A 39 -10.93 0.10 -0.24
C LEU A 39 -10.13 -1.20 -0.15
N LEU A 40 -10.32 -1.97 0.92
CA LEU A 40 -9.67 -3.26 1.18
C LEU A 40 -10.60 -4.17 1.97
N HIS A 41 -10.61 -5.44 1.63
CA HIS A 41 -11.33 -6.47 2.35
C HIS A 41 -10.62 -6.83 3.66
N GLU A 42 -11.41 -7.18 4.68
CA GLU A 42 -10.89 -7.69 5.96
C GLU A 42 -10.07 -8.96 5.76
N LYS A 43 -10.61 -9.88 4.95
CA LYS A 43 -9.95 -11.11 4.56
C LYS A 43 -8.93 -10.83 3.45
N LYS A 44 -7.64 -10.88 3.80
CA LYS A 44 -6.51 -10.61 2.88
C LYS A 44 -6.57 -11.41 1.58
N SER A 45 -7.07 -12.65 1.61
CA SER A 45 -7.18 -13.51 0.42
C SER A 45 -8.17 -13.03 -0.64
N LEU A 46 -9.06 -12.09 -0.30
CA LEU A 46 -9.98 -11.46 -1.25
C LEU A 46 -9.36 -10.23 -1.92
N ASN A 47 -8.28 -9.70 -1.37
CA ASN A 47 -7.53 -8.61 -1.98
C ASN A 47 -6.57 -9.19 -3.03
N GLY A 48 -6.36 -8.48 -4.15
CA GLY A 48 -5.45 -8.94 -5.20
C GLY A 48 -3.99 -9.05 -4.72
N THR A 49 -3.52 -8.08 -3.93
CA THR A 49 -2.23 -8.10 -3.25
C THR A 49 -2.40 -7.48 -1.88
N ASP A 50 -2.05 -8.20 -0.82
CA ASP A 50 -2.09 -7.74 0.58
C ASP A 50 -1.12 -8.60 1.39
N ASN A 51 0.14 -8.18 1.44
CA ASN A 51 1.21 -8.81 2.22
C ASN A 51 1.89 -7.77 3.11
N LYS A 52 2.96 -8.18 3.82
CA LYS A 52 3.67 -7.29 4.77
C LYS A 52 4.25 -6.04 4.09
N TYR A 53 4.68 -6.15 2.84
CA TYR A 53 5.45 -5.11 2.15
C TYR A 53 4.67 -4.39 1.06
N GLU A 54 3.50 -4.89 0.66
CA GLU A 54 2.68 -4.23 -0.35
C GLU A 54 1.21 -4.62 -0.22
N PHE A 55 0.34 -3.66 -0.58
CA PHE A 55 -1.06 -3.94 -0.83
C PHE A 55 -1.59 -3.14 -2.02
N VAL A 56 -2.67 -3.64 -2.62
CA VAL A 56 -3.39 -2.97 -3.72
C VAL A 56 -4.85 -2.80 -3.30
N THR A 57 -5.33 -1.56 -3.33
CA THR A 57 -6.73 -1.24 -3.02
C THR A 57 -7.66 -1.68 -4.15
N THR A 58 -8.96 -1.80 -3.85
CA THR A 58 -10.02 -2.09 -4.84
C THR A 58 -10.05 -1.06 -5.98
N THR A 59 -9.60 0.17 -5.70
CA THR A 59 -9.47 1.26 -6.68
C THR A 59 -8.21 1.16 -7.57
N GLY A 60 -7.37 0.14 -7.38
CA GLY A 60 -6.15 -0.09 -8.16
C GLY A 60 -4.95 0.74 -7.72
N THR A 61 -4.99 1.36 -6.53
CA THR A 61 -3.84 2.06 -5.96
C THR A 61 -2.93 1.05 -5.30
N LYS A 62 -1.68 0.95 -5.76
CA LYS A 62 -0.66 0.13 -5.10
C LYS A 62 0.09 0.94 -4.04
N VAL A 63 0.36 0.33 -2.90
CA VAL A 63 1.24 0.87 -1.84
C VAL A 63 2.33 -0.15 -1.58
N GLU A 64 3.61 0.26 -1.59
CA GLU A 64 4.77 -0.64 -1.42
C GLU A 64 5.83 -0.06 -0.48
N ALA A 65 6.41 -0.92 0.37
CA ALA A 65 7.41 -0.60 1.37
C ALA A 65 8.81 -0.77 0.79
N LYS A 66 9.69 0.19 1.06
CA LYS A 66 11.10 0.14 0.66
C LYS A 66 12.03 0.63 1.76
N GLY A 67 13.11 -0.10 1.98
CA GLY A 67 14.22 0.34 2.80
C GLY A 67 15.13 1.31 2.05
N MET A 68 15.75 2.22 2.81
CA MET A 68 16.73 3.18 2.32
C MET A 68 17.95 2.42 1.78
N GLY A 69 18.25 2.58 0.49
CA GLY A 69 19.33 1.85 -0.20
C GLY A 69 18.85 0.70 -1.09
N THR A 70 17.55 0.35 -1.07
CA THR A 70 16.98 -0.54 -2.09
C THR A 70 16.83 0.22 -3.42
N GLN A 71 16.98 -0.50 -4.56
CA GLN A 71 16.86 0.15 -5.87
C GLN A 71 15.43 0.64 -6.13
N MET A 72 15.26 1.96 -6.11
CA MET A 72 14.00 2.65 -6.44
C MET A 72 13.84 2.92 -7.94
N ARG A 73 14.97 2.94 -8.68
CA ARG A 73 14.96 3.09 -10.13
C ARG A 73 14.39 1.83 -10.77
N GLY A 74 13.28 1.99 -11.49
CA GLY A 74 12.65 0.92 -12.26
C GLY A 74 11.36 0.34 -11.65
N LEU A 75 10.98 0.79 -10.45
CA LEU A 75 9.70 0.39 -9.86
C LEU A 75 8.54 0.84 -10.76
N ARG A 76 7.69 -0.13 -11.14
CA ARG A 76 6.53 0.06 -12.00
C ARG A 76 5.40 -0.82 -11.49
N HIS A 77 4.19 -0.26 -11.43
CA HIS A 77 2.97 -1.05 -11.29
C HIS A 77 2.13 -0.86 -12.56
N GLY A 78 2.19 -1.84 -13.47
CA GLY A 78 1.61 -1.72 -14.80
C GLY A 78 2.22 -0.56 -15.60
N SER A 79 1.38 0.35 -16.10
CA SER A 79 1.80 1.56 -16.83
C SER A 79 2.13 2.76 -15.93
N ALA A 80 1.92 2.65 -14.61
CA ALA A 80 2.11 3.74 -13.67
C ALA A 80 3.52 3.72 -13.04
N ARG A 81 4.15 4.90 -13.02
CA ARG A 81 5.34 5.17 -12.22
C ARG A 81 4.94 5.66 -10.83
N PRO A 82 5.75 5.40 -9.79
CA PRO A 82 5.52 5.99 -8.48
C PRO A 82 5.72 7.49 -8.62
N ASP A 83 4.70 8.25 -8.19
CA ASP A 83 4.83 9.70 -8.06
C ASP A 83 5.53 9.97 -6.72
N LEU A 84 6.74 10.51 -6.78
CA LEU A 84 7.49 11.02 -5.62
C LEU A 84 6.74 12.19 -4.97
#